data_AF-A0AAP3E161-F1
#
_entry.id   AF-A0AAP3E161-F1
#
_cell.length_a   1.000
_cell.length_b   1.000
_cell.length_c   1.000
_cell.angle_alpha   90.00
_cell.angle_beta   90.00
_cell.angle_gamma   90.00
#
_symmetry.space_group_name_H-M   'P 1'
#
loop_
_entity.id
_entity.type
_entity.pdbx_description
1 polymer ?
#
loop_
_entity_poly.entity_id
_entity_poly.type
_entity_poly.pdbx_seq_one_letter_code
_entity_poly.pdbx_strand_id
1 'polypeptide(L)'
;MANSPDEEPTDTPTRNREQAEEEGAWMGQNWLRIAVVSILGLWVVALGLLQASGLINVFAPIADTQRGQWAAFAVLALVVIGIGAWSWFSPRSHRGD
;
A
#
# COMPACT_ATOMS: atom_id res chain seq x y z
N MET A 1 -14.49 58.85 -23.92
CA MET A 1 -14.14 57.59 -24.61
C MET A 1 -14.21 56.49 -23.57
N ALA A 2 -15.21 55.63 -23.66
CA ALA A 2 -15.27 54.41 -22.87
C ALA A 2 -14.24 53.42 -23.43
N ASN A 3 -13.45 52.78 -22.58
CA ASN A 3 -12.78 51.53 -22.94
C ASN A 3 -13.08 50.52 -21.83
N SER A 4 -13.51 49.34 -22.26
CA SER A 4 -14.33 48.40 -21.51
C SER A 4 -13.60 47.67 -20.37
N PRO A 5 -14.36 47.16 -19.38
CA PRO A 5 -13.88 46.54 -18.14
C PRO A 5 -13.73 45.01 -18.27
N ASP A 6 -13.16 44.41 -17.22
CA ASP A 6 -13.18 42.97 -16.90
C ASP A 6 -12.44 42.03 -17.84
N GLU A 7 -11.14 41.87 -17.58
CA GLU A 7 -10.41 40.65 -17.99
C GLU A 7 -10.41 39.69 -16.79
N GLU A 8 -11.52 38.97 -16.62
CA GLU A 8 -11.51 37.75 -15.83
C GLU A 8 -10.46 36.81 -16.43
N PRO A 9 -9.53 36.25 -15.63
CA PRO A 9 -8.62 35.21 -16.10
C PRO A 9 -9.41 33.90 -16.21
N THR A 10 -10.33 33.84 -17.18
CA THR A 10 -11.07 32.64 -17.53
C THR A 10 -10.32 31.91 -18.64
N ASP A 11 -9.02 31.68 -18.43
CA ASP A 11 -8.22 30.87 -19.34
C ASP A 11 -8.12 29.43 -18.79
N THR A 12 -8.92 28.55 -19.40
CA THR A 12 -8.82 27.08 -19.42
C THR A 12 -9.29 26.25 -18.20
N PRO A 13 -10.60 25.96 -18.07
CA PRO A 13 -11.08 24.87 -17.20
C PRO A 13 -10.93 23.46 -17.84
N THR A 14 -10.51 23.35 -19.10
CA THR A 14 -10.55 22.08 -19.86
C THR A 14 -9.24 21.33 -19.93
N ARG A 15 -8.09 21.91 -19.54
CA ARG A 15 -6.80 21.19 -19.51
C ARG A 15 -6.51 20.50 -18.18
N ASN A 16 -7.32 20.76 -17.16
CA ASN A 16 -7.09 20.29 -15.79
C ASN A 16 -7.65 18.89 -15.53
N ARG A 17 -8.66 18.43 -16.28
CA ARG A 17 -9.26 17.09 -16.07
C ARG A 17 -8.37 15.96 -16.57
N GLU A 18 -7.84 16.07 -17.78
CA GLU A 18 -6.94 15.04 -18.35
C GLU A 18 -5.60 14.97 -17.58
N GLN A 19 -5.03 16.10 -17.14
CA GLN A 19 -3.85 16.11 -16.27
C GLN A 19 -4.14 15.55 -14.87
N ALA A 20 -5.32 15.84 -14.29
CA ALA A 20 -5.70 15.30 -12.99
C ALA A 20 -5.96 13.78 -13.03
N GLU A 21 -6.46 13.24 -14.15
CA GLU A 21 -6.65 11.80 -14.33
C GLU A 21 -5.31 11.06 -14.48
N GLU A 22 -4.34 11.64 -15.21
CA GLU A 22 -2.98 11.08 -15.33
C GLU A 22 -2.19 11.16 -14.01
N GLU A 23 -2.31 12.26 -13.25
CA GLU A 23 -1.72 12.39 -11.92
C GLU A 23 -2.38 11.45 -10.89
N GLY A 24 -3.70 11.29 -10.96
CA GLY A 24 -4.48 10.40 -10.10
C GLY A 24 -4.13 8.92 -10.32
N ALA A 25 -3.89 8.51 -11.56
CA ALA A 25 -3.50 7.13 -11.89
C ALA A 25 -2.13 6.76 -11.28
N TRP A 26 -1.19 7.72 -11.25
CA TRP A 26 0.12 7.53 -10.64
C TRP A 26 0.05 7.50 -9.10
N MET A 27 -0.75 8.37 -8.49
CA MET A 27 -1.05 8.30 -7.04
C MET A 27 -1.72 6.97 -6.67
N GLY A 28 -2.65 6.49 -7.50
CA GLY A 28 -3.44 5.28 -7.26
C GLY A 28 -2.60 4.00 -7.20
N GLN A 29 -1.59 3.87 -8.07
CA GLN A 29 -0.70 2.70 -8.05
C GLN A 29 0.15 2.63 -6.78
N ASN A 30 0.60 3.78 -6.26
CA ASN A 30 1.36 3.82 -5.01
C ASN A 30 0.44 3.55 -3.80
N TRP A 31 -0.80 4.05 -3.85
CA TRP A 31 -1.81 3.81 -2.81
C TRP A 31 -2.24 2.34 -2.75
N LEU A 32 -2.34 1.66 -3.90
CA LEU A 32 -2.66 0.24 -3.96
C LEU A 32 -1.64 -0.62 -3.21
N ARG A 33 -0.34 -0.31 -3.32
CA ARG A 33 0.72 -1.03 -2.59
C ARG A 33 0.57 -0.86 -1.08
N ILE A 34 0.31 0.37 -0.63
CA ILE A 34 0.07 0.68 0.78
C ILE A 34 -1.17 -0.07 1.30
N ALA A 35 -2.25 -0.07 0.53
CA ALA A 35 -3.49 -0.77 0.87
C ALA A 35 -3.25 -2.28 1.01
N VAL A 36 -2.56 -2.89 0.05
CA VAL A 36 -2.23 -4.33 0.09
C VAL A 36 -1.38 -4.68 1.32
N VAL A 37 -0.30 -3.93 1.57
CA VAL A 37 0.56 -4.17 2.74
C VAL A 37 -0.21 -3.98 4.06
N SER A 38 -1.08 -2.98 4.15
CA SER A 38 -1.90 -2.74 5.34
C SER A 38 -2.89 -3.89 5.58
N ILE A 39 -3.55 -4.37 4.53
CA ILE A 39 -4.46 -5.51 4.61
C ILE A 39 -3.72 -6.77 5.04
N LEU A 40 -2.56 -7.04 4.44
CA LEU A 40 -1.72 -8.19 4.82
C LEU A 40 -1.23 -8.09 6.27
N GLY A 41 -0.82 -6.90 6.71
CA GLY A 41 -0.41 -6.66 8.09
C GLY A 41 -1.54 -6.91 9.08
N LEU A 42 -2.76 -6.41 8.80
CA LEU A 42 -3.93 -6.68 9.61
C LEU A 42 -4.28 -8.17 9.66
N TRP A 43 -4.15 -8.88 8.53
CA TRP A 43 -4.33 -10.32 8.47
C TRP A 43 -3.33 -11.06 9.35
N VAL A 44 -2.05 -10.70 9.30
CA VAL A 44 -1.01 -11.29 10.18
C VAL A 44 -1.37 -11.07 11.65
N VAL A 45 -1.78 -9.86 12.03
CA VAL A 45 -2.19 -9.54 13.41
C VAL A 45 -3.41 -10.36 13.82
N ALA A 46 -4.45 -10.43 12.99
CA ALA A 46 -5.66 -11.18 13.26
C ALA A 46 -5.37 -12.68 13.43
N LEU A 47 -4.55 -13.26 12.54
CA LEU A 47 -4.12 -14.65 12.63
C LEU A 47 -3.29 -14.91 13.89
N GLY A 48 -2.40 -13.98 14.25
CA GLY A 48 -1.62 -14.07 15.48
C GLY A 48 -2.49 -14.07 16.74
N LEU A 49 -3.53 -13.22 16.78
CA LEU A 49 -4.50 -13.18 17.88
C LEU A 49 -5.39 -14.44 17.94
N LEU A 50 -5.83 -14.94 16.79
CA LEU A 50 -6.62 -16.17 16.70
C LEU A 50 -5.80 -17.41 17.11
N GLN A 51 -4.51 -17.43 16.79
CA GLN A 51 -3.59 -18.46 17.28
C GLN A 51 -3.29 -18.31 18.77
N ALA A 52 -3.07 -17.08 19.26
CA ALA A 52 -2.80 -16.81 20.67
C ALA A 52 -3.97 -17.19 21.59
N SER A 53 -5.20 -17.01 21.10
CA SER A 53 -6.43 -17.44 21.80
C SER A 53 -6.69 -18.94 21.71
N GLY A 54 -5.94 -19.69 20.90
CA GLY A 54 -6.14 -21.12 20.68
C GLY A 54 -7.39 -21.46 19.86
N LEU A 55 -8.05 -20.46 19.26
CA LEU A 55 -9.23 -20.64 18.42
C LEU A 55 -8.89 -21.34 17.10
N ILE A 56 -7.70 -21.09 16.55
CA ILE A 56 -7.24 -21.66 15.28
C ILE A 56 -5.76 -22.07 15.40
N ASN A 57 -5.42 -23.27 14.94
CA ASN A 57 -4.04 -23.72 14.81
C ASN A 57 -3.61 -23.80 13.35
N VAL A 58 -3.42 -22.63 12.72
CA VAL A 58 -3.08 -22.52 11.29
C VAL A 58 -1.77 -23.24 10.95
N PHE A 59 -0.81 -23.24 11.88
CA PHE A 59 0.51 -23.87 11.69
C PHE A 59 0.63 -25.25 12.34
N ALA A 60 -0.46 -25.87 12.81
CA ALA A 60 -0.42 -27.25 13.30
C ALA A 60 0.20 -28.24 12.30
N PRO A 61 -0.05 -28.15 10.97
CA PRO A 61 0.57 -29.07 10.01
C PRO A 61 2.08 -28.86 9.81
N ILE A 62 2.60 -27.69 10.20
CA ILE A 62 3.99 -27.29 9.97
C ILE A 62 4.83 -27.54 11.23
N ALA A 63 4.22 -27.43 12.42
CA ALA A 63 4.88 -27.70 13.68
C ALA A 63 3.91 -28.23 14.73
N ASP A 64 4.25 -29.38 15.31
CA ASP A 64 3.47 -30.03 16.37
C ASP A 64 3.59 -29.33 17.72
N THR A 65 4.54 -28.41 17.88
CA THR A 65 4.81 -27.71 19.14
C THR A 65 4.38 -26.24 19.07
N GLN A 66 3.80 -25.72 20.17
CA GLN A 66 3.37 -24.32 20.28
C GLN A 66 4.52 -23.35 19.96
N ARG A 67 5.73 -23.62 20.45
CA ARG A 67 6.93 -22.82 20.13
C ARG A 67 7.29 -22.87 18.65
N GLY A 68 7.18 -24.03 18.00
CA GLY A 68 7.41 -24.17 16.57
C GLY A 68 6.38 -23.41 15.73
N GLN A 69 5.12 -23.38 16.15
CA GLN A 69 4.05 -22.61 15.48
C GLN A 69 4.29 -21.10 15.58
N TRP A 70 4.77 -20.61 16.73
CA TRP A 70 5.18 -19.21 16.88
C TRP A 70 6.41 -18.86 16.04
N ALA A 71 7.35 -19.79 15.89
CA ALA A 71 8.49 -19.60 15.00
C ALA A 71 8.05 -19.50 13.52
N ALA A 72 7.15 -20.39 13.07
CA ALA A 72 6.60 -20.34 11.72
C ALA A 72 5.81 -19.04 11.48
N PHE A 73 5.01 -18.60 12.46
CA PHE A 73 4.31 -17.32 12.41
C PHE A 73 5.28 -16.13 12.32
N ALA A 74 6.36 -16.13 13.11
CA ALA A 74 7.38 -15.08 13.05
C ALA A 74 8.04 -15.00 11.68
N VAL A 75 8.33 -16.14 11.05
CA VAL A 75 8.86 -16.18 9.67
C VAL A 75 7.85 -15.58 8.70
N LEU A 76 6.57 -15.94 8.78
CA LEU A 76 5.52 -15.35 7.94
C LEU A 76 5.44 -13.83 8.12
N ALA A 77 5.45 -13.34 9.36
CA ALA A 77 5.41 -11.92 9.65
C ALA A 77 6.63 -11.18 9.06
N LEU A 78 7.83 -11.77 9.16
CA LEU A 78 9.03 -11.21 8.55
C LEU A 78 8.96 -11.18 7.02
N VAL A 79 8.36 -12.19 6.37
CA VAL A 79 8.13 -12.18 4.92
C VAL A 79 7.21 -11.03 4.53
N VAL A 80 6.10 -10.84 5.24
CA VAL A 80 5.15 -9.73 4.96
C VAL A 80 5.82 -8.37 5.17
N ILE A 81 6.57 -8.21 6.26
CA ILE A 81 7.33 -6.98 6.53
C ILE A 81 8.40 -6.75 5.46
N GLY A 82 9.12 -7.80 5.04
CA GLY A 82 10.14 -7.72 4.00
C GLY A 82 9.57 -7.30 2.65
N ILE A 83 8.42 -7.85 2.26
CA ILE A 83 7.69 -7.44 1.04
C ILE A 83 7.26 -5.96 1.16
N GLY A 84 6.72 -5.57 2.31
CA GLY A 84 6.35 -4.19 2.59
C GLY A 84 7.56 -3.25 2.48
N ALA A 85 8.67 -3.58 3.13
CA ALA A 85 9.89 -2.77 3.12
C ALA A 85 10.52 -2.66 1.72
N TRP A 86 10.57 -3.76 0.96
CA TRP A 86 11.10 -3.74 -0.41
C TRP A 86 10.24 -2.90 -1.37
N SER A 87 8.92 -2.90 -1.17
CA SER A 87 8.01 -2.02 -1.93
C SER A 87 8.31 -0.54 -1.71
N TRP A 88 8.86 -0.16 -0.56
CA TRP A 88 9.20 1.24 -0.24
C TRP A 88 10.62 1.58 -0.69
N PHE A 89 11.51 0.59 -0.64
CA PHE A 89 12.92 0.78 -0.95
C PHE A 89 13.29 0.62 -2.42
N SER A 90 12.39 0.16 -3.30
CA SER A 90 12.63 0.17 -4.76
C SER A 90 12.75 1.63 -5.24
N PRO A 91 13.98 2.18 -5.38
CA PRO A 91 14.16 3.54 -5.82
C PRO A 91 13.85 3.56 -7.31
N ARG A 92 13.14 4.59 -7.78
CA ARG A 92 12.96 4.82 -9.22
C ARG A 92 14.35 4.90 -9.86
N SER A 93 14.78 3.84 -10.54
CA SER A 93 16.00 3.86 -11.34
C SER A 93 15.73 4.79 -12.53
N HIS A 94 16.39 5.96 -12.48
CA HIS A 94 16.76 6.88 -13.56
C HIS A 94 15.86 6.96 -14.81
N ARG A 95 15.19 8.11 -14.95
CA ARG A 95 14.95 8.77 -16.24
C ARG A 95 16.16 9.68 -16.47
N GLY A 96 16.98 9.37 -17.46
CA GLY A 96 18.22 10.09 -17.72
C GLY A 96 18.84 9.70 -19.05
N ASP A 97 18.05 9.79 -20.13
CA ASP A 97 18.48 9.81 -21.53
C ASP A 97 17.36 10.42 -22.40
#